data_AF-A0A844ENE2-F1
#
_entry.id   AF-A0A844ENE2-F1
#
_cell.length_a   1.000
_cell.length_b   1.000
_cell.length_c   1.000
_cell.angle_alpha   90.00
_cell.angle_beta   90.00
_cell.angle_gamma   90.00
#
_symmetry.space_group_name_H-M   'P 1'
#
loop_
_entity.id
_entity.type
_entity.pdbx_description
1 polymer ?
#
loop_
_entity_poly.entity_id
_entity_poly.type
_entity_poly.pdbx_seq_one_letter_code
_entity_poly.pdbx_strand_id
1 'polypeptide(L)'
;ISEPTVTFFGRRRSRLSLHLKINDDIYTVTFFNQPWLKKQLELADQVIIFGTYSRARNQIQGMKILSGERNDTYDSIYPSNKEVKQNTIKQLVKLGFDTYEDQLVDIIPQSLREKYRLESFHDTIKNIHFPDSPIAAKKAFRTAKFMEFFLFSMKVQLLKQTHRKPDPEAKITYDSKLLDTFTQQLKFKLTDSQQKVVGEILADMAQPIEMNRLLQGDVGSGKTVVAAMAI
;
A
#
# COMPACT_ATOMS: atom_id res chain seq x y z
N ILE A 1 1.83 36.56 -28.29
CA ILE A 1 1.09 35.73 -29.28
C ILE A 1 -0.38 35.82 -28.90
N SER A 2 -1.26 36.12 -29.87
CA SER A 2 -2.72 36.32 -29.79
C SER A 2 -3.44 36.06 -28.45
N GLU A 3 -4.41 36.93 -28.13
CA GLU A 3 -5.25 36.78 -26.93
C GLU A 3 -5.96 35.41 -26.84
N PRO A 4 -6.17 34.90 -25.61
CA PRO A 4 -6.99 33.71 -25.38
C PRO A 4 -8.44 33.92 -25.86
N THR A 5 -8.91 33.01 -26.70
CA THR A 5 -10.27 33.08 -27.28
C THR A 5 -11.19 32.05 -26.62
N VAL A 6 -12.40 32.48 -26.25
CA VAL A 6 -13.44 31.59 -25.71
C VAL A 6 -14.56 31.48 -26.73
N THR A 7 -14.86 30.27 -27.15
CA THR A 7 -16.00 29.95 -28.01
C THR A 7 -17.04 29.16 -27.22
N PHE A 8 -18.31 29.55 -27.30
CA PHE A 8 -19.41 28.81 -26.69
C PHE A 8 -20.13 27.97 -27.75
N PHE A 9 -20.40 26.69 -27.43
CA PHE A 9 -21.12 25.76 -28.27
C PHE A 9 -22.44 25.40 -27.58
N GLY A 10 -23.49 26.16 -27.87
CA GLY A 10 -24.77 26.04 -27.16
C GLY A 10 -24.70 26.50 -25.70
N ARG A 11 -25.69 26.13 -24.89
CA ARG A 11 -25.93 26.74 -23.57
C ARG A 11 -24.98 26.28 -22.46
N ARG A 12 -24.29 25.15 -22.62
CA ARG A 12 -23.48 24.52 -21.54
C ARG A 12 -22.05 24.15 -21.93
N ARG A 13 -21.68 24.21 -23.21
CA ARG A 13 -20.34 23.80 -23.65
C ARG A 13 -19.53 25.03 -24.05
N SER A 14 -18.27 25.06 -23.64
CA SER A 14 -17.34 26.11 -24.06
C SER A 14 -15.97 25.53 -24.36
N ARG A 15 -15.21 26.27 -25.15
CA ARG A 15 -13.82 25.96 -25.49
C ARG A 15 -13.00 27.23 -25.35
N LEU A 16 -12.03 27.20 -24.45
CA LEU A 16 -10.99 28.21 -24.36
C LEU A 16 -9.79 27.72 -25.15
N SER A 17 -9.34 28.50 -26.12
CA SER A 17 -8.17 28.21 -26.95
C SER A 17 -7.15 29.33 -26.80
N LEU A 18 -5.90 28.96 -26.53
CA LEU A 18 -4.77 29.88 -26.42
C LEU A 18 -3.55 29.29 -27.14
N HIS A 19 -2.60 30.16 -27.49
CA HIS A 19 -1.35 29.78 -28.14
C HIS A 19 -0.20 29.94 -27.16
N LEU A 20 0.43 28.82 -26.81
CA LEU A 20 1.56 28.77 -25.89
C LEU A 20 2.85 28.66 -26.70
N LYS A 21 3.77 29.62 -26.54
CA LYS A 21 5.13 29.53 -27.09
C LYS A 21 5.99 28.73 -26.12
N ILE A 22 6.55 27.61 -26.57
CA ILE A 22 7.54 26.82 -25.83
C ILE A 22 8.82 26.86 -26.67
N ASN A 23 9.87 27.48 -26.16
CA ASN A 23 11.09 27.80 -26.93
C ASN A 23 10.71 28.58 -28.20
N ASP A 24 10.93 28.02 -29.39
CA ASP A 24 10.55 28.64 -30.68
C ASP A 24 9.29 28.04 -31.32
N ASP A 25 8.72 26.99 -30.73
CA ASP A 25 7.52 26.33 -31.23
C ASP A 25 6.25 26.88 -30.60
N ILE A 26 5.18 26.92 -31.40
CA ILE A 26 3.86 27.38 -30.96
C ILE A 26 2.93 26.18 -30.86
N TYR A 27 2.41 25.95 -29.66
CA TYR A 27 1.42 24.91 -29.39
C TYR A 27 0.05 25.53 -29.14
N THR A 28 -0.98 24.93 -29.72
CA THR A 28 -2.36 25.30 -29.42
C THR A 28 -2.82 24.55 -28.18
N VAL A 29 -3.25 25.28 -27.16
CA VAL A 29 -3.76 24.72 -25.90
C VAL A 29 -5.26 24.93 -25.83
N THR A 30 -5.99 23.88 -25.47
CA THR A 30 -7.45 23.91 -25.41
C THR A 30 -7.96 23.43 -24.05
N PHE A 31 -8.82 24.23 -23.43
CA PHE A 31 -9.59 23.86 -22.23
C PHE A 31 -11.08 23.74 -22.57
N PHE A 32 -11.73 22.67 -22.14
CA PHE A 32 -13.16 22.44 -22.39
C PHE A 32 -13.98 22.75 -21.14
N ASN A 33 -15.06 23.52 -21.30
CA ASN A 33 -16.00 23.90 -20.26
C ASN A 33 -15.38 24.67 -19.09
N GLN A 34 -14.25 25.37 -19.33
CA GLN A 34 -13.53 26.17 -18.35
C GLN A 34 -13.34 27.63 -18.81
N PRO A 35 -14.43 28.38 -19.09
CA PRO A 35 -14.31 29.74 -19.65
C PRO A 35 -13.75 30.75 -18.64
N TRP A 36 -13.85 30.47 -17.33
CA TRP A 36 -13.35 31.36 -16.27
C TRP A 36 -11.83 31.49 -16.30
N LEU A 37 -11.09 30.50 -16.85
CA LEU A 37 -9.64 30.55 -16.98
C LEU A 37 -9.17 31.71 -17.86
N LYS A 38 -10.02 32.25 -18.75
CA LYS A 38 -9.69 33.46 -19.51
C LYS A 38 -9.32 34.64 -18.61
N LYS A 39 -9.96 34.76 -17.43
CA LYS A 39 -9.68 35.84 -16.47
C LYS A 39 -8.35 35.66 -15.73
N GLN A 40 -7.75 34.48 -15.79
CA GLN A 40 -6.49 34.14 -15.12
C GLN A 40 -5.30 34.18 -16.09
N LEU A 41 -5.52 34.63 -17.32
CA LEU A 41 -4.54 34.59 -18.40
C LEU A 41 -4.39 36.00 -18.97
N GLU A 42 -3.25 36.62 -18.73
CA GLU A 42 -2.87 37.86 -19.42
C GLU A 42 -1.86 37.57 -20.55
N LEU A 43 -1.83 38.47 -21.53
CA LEU A 43 -0.86 38.38 -22.62
C LEU A 43 0.55 38.56 -22.08
N ALA A 44 1.47 37.70 -22.52
CA ALA A 44 2.89 37.67 -22.13
C ALA A 44 3.20 37.13 -20.72
N ASP A 45 2.21 36.62 -20.00
CA ASP A 45 2.46 35.87 -18.75
C ASP A 45 3.16 34.53 -19.02
N GLN A 46 4.10 34.19 -18.14
CA GLN A 46 4.63 32.84 -18.05
C GLN A 46 3.66 31.97 -17.27
N VAL A 47 3.16 30.91 -17.90
CA VAL A 47 2.19 29.99 -17.30
C VAL A 47 2.64 28.56 -17.42
N ILE A 48 2.38 27.77 -16.38
CA ILE A 48 2.59 26.32 -16.39
C ILE A 48 1.23 25.65 -16.67
N ILE A 49 1.15 24.86 -17.73
CA ILE A 49 -0.07 24.15 -18.11
C ILE A 49 0.11 22.67 -17.84
N PHE A 50 -0.76 22.12 -17.01
CA PHE A 50 -0.84 20.69 -16.77
C PHE A 50 -1.95 20.10 -17.64
N GLY A 51 -1.62 19.11 -18.46
CA GLY A 51 -2.53 18.52 -19.42
C GLY A 51 -1.93 17.37 -20.21
N THR A 52 -2.68 16.90 -21.19
CA THR A 52 -2.26 15.80 -22.08
C THR A 52 -1.88 16.35 -23.44
N TYR A 53 -0.74 15.91 -23.97
CA TYR A 53 -0.30 16.27 -25.32
C TYR A 53 -0.86 15.29 -26.35
N SER A 54 -1.50 15.81 -27.39
CA SER A 54 -2.00 15.03 -28.53
C SER A 54 -1.11 15.25 -29.75
N ARG A 55 -0.25 14.27 -30.05
CA ARG A 55 0.65 14.31 -31.21
C ARG A 55 -0.10 14.44 -32.54
N ALA A 56 -1.24 13.77 -32.69
CA ALA A 56 -2.02 13.77 -33.93
C ALA A 56 -2.59 15.16 -34.31
N ARG A 57 -2.82 16.03 -33.31
CA ARG A 57 -3.40 17.37 -33.52
C ARG A 57 -2.42 18.50 -33.24
N ASN A 58 -1.18 18.17 -32.87
CA ASN A 58 -0.17 19.10 -32.36
C ASN A 58 -0.77 20.07 -31.31
N GLN A 59 -1.54 19.52 -30.37
CA GLN A 59 -2.35 20.29 -29.42
C GLN A 59 -2.20 19.75 -28.00
N ILE A 60 -2.26 20.65 -27.03
CA ILE A 60 -2.29 20.32 -25.60
C ILE A 60 -3.74 20.46 -25.13
N GLN A 61 -4.29 19.39 -24.55
CA GLN A 61 -5.55 19.48 -23.83
C GLN A 61 -5.25 19.86 -22.38
N GLY A 62 -5.49 21.12 -22.05
CA GLY A 62 -5.26 21.67 -20.73
C GLY A 62 -6.27 21.12 -19.72
N MET A 63 -5.77 20.70 -18.55
CA MET A 63 -6.59 20.25 -17.42
C MET A 63 -6.63 21.30 -16.30
N LYS A 64 -5.49 21.93 -16.00
CA LYS A 64 -5.35 23.04 -15.05
C LYS A 64 -4.21 23.97 -15.44
N ILE A 65 -4.32 25.23 -15.06
CA ILE A 65 -3.22 26.19 -15.07
C ILE A 65 -2.63 26.22 -13.67
N LEU A 66 -1.31 26.15 -13.57
CA LEU A 66 -0.56 26.28 -12.33
C LEU A 66 0.02 27.70 -12.30
N SER A 67 -0.35 28.47 -11.28
CA SER A 67 0.15 29.82 -11.05
C SER A 67 1.41 29.78 -10.18
N GLY A 68 2.48 30.45 -10.62
CA GLY A 68 3.73 30.62 -9.86
C GLY A 68 4.95 29.92 -10.46
N GLU A 69 6.13 30.19 -9.86
CA GLU A 69 7.34 29.39 -10.07
C GLU A 69 7.03 27.91 -9.85
N ARG A 70 7.80 27.03 -10.50
CA ARG A 70 7.62 25.57 -10.50
C ARG A 70 7.56 25.04 -9.06
N ASN A 71 6.38 25.07 -8.47
CA ASN A 71 6.09 24.40 -7.22
C ASN A 71 6.05 22.92 -7.57
N ASP A 72 7.21 22.27 -7.47
CA ASP A 72 7.36 20.81 -7.48
C ASP A 72 6.73 20.23 -6.21
N THR A 73 5.50 20.64 -5.90
CA THR A 73 4.67 20.11 -4.84
C THR A 73 4.15 18.75 -5.30
N TYR A 74 4.57 17.71 -4.60
CA TYR A 74 4.01 16.38 -4.76
C TYR A 74 2.64 16.33 -4.10
N ASP A 75 1.70 15.71 -4.79
CA ASP A 75 0.29 15.83 -4.45
C ASP A 75 -0.34 14.44 -4.38
N SER A 76 -1.11 14.20 -3.31
CA SER A 76 -1.72 12.89 -3.08
C SER A 76 -3.00 12.72 -3.90
N ILE A 77 -3.18 11.51 -4.43
CA ILE A 77 -4.35 11.10 -5.20
C ILE A 77 -5.24 10.26 -4.28
N TYR A 78 -6.52 10.64 -4.20
CA TYR A 78 -7.51 10.00 -3.36
C TYR A 78 -8.58 9.40 -4.27
N PRO A 79 -9.16 8.25 -3.91
CA PRO A 79 -10.37 7.77 -4.57
C PRO A 79 -11.45 8.84 -4.46
N SER A 80 -11.94 9.33 -5.60
CA SER A 80 -13.02 10.33 -5.67
C SER A 80 -14.14 9.83 -6.59
N ASN A 81 -15.35 10.35 -6.38
CA ASN A 81 -16.52 10.03 -7.19
C ASN A 81 -17.15 11.33 -7.74
N LYS A 82 -18.29 11.22 -8.44
CA LYS A 82 -18.96 12.39 -9.05
C LYS A 82 -19.47 13.40 -8.01
N GLU A 83 -19.71 12.96 -6.79
CA GLU A 83 -20.30 13.76 -5.71
C GLU A 83 -19.23 14.47 -4.89
N VAL A 84 -18.09 13.80 -4.66
CA VAL A 84 -16.99 14.30 -3.85
C VAL A 84 -15.76 14.54 -4.72
N LYS A 85 -15.44 15.82 -4.93
CA LYS A 85 -14.28 16.25 -5.71
C LYS A 85 -12.98 16.00 -4.95
N GLN A 86 -11.92 15.68 -5.70
CA GLN A 86 -10.56 15.50 -5.18
C GLN A 86 -10.09 16.64 -4.26
N ASN A 87 -10.41 17.89 -4.61
CA ASN A 87 -10.02 19.06 -3.81
C ASN A 87 -10.71 19.09 -2.44
N THR A 88 -11.98 18.68 -2.38
CA THR A 88 -12.72 18.59 -1.12
C THR A 88 -12.10 17.54 -0.21
N ILE A 89 -11.73 16.36 -0.75
CA ILE A 89 -11.06 15.31 0.03
C ILE A 89 -9.72 15.82 0.58
N LYS A 90 -8.91 16.48 -0.26
CA LYS A 90 -7.63 17.07 0.17
C LYS A 90 -7.79 18.05 1.32
N GLN A 91 -8.76 18.95 1.22
CA GLN A 91 -9.04 19.93 2.28
C GLN A 91 -9.46 19.25 3.57
N LEU A 92 -10.31 18.22 3.50
CA LEU A 92 -10.74 17.45 4.67
C LEU A 92 -9.58 16.67 5.30
N VAL A 93 -8.73 16.04 4.50
CA VAL A 93 -7.53 15.33 5.00
C VAL A 93 -6.56 16.30 5.65
N LYS A 94 -6.33 17.47 5.05
CA LYS A 94 -5.49 18.52 5.63
C LYS A 94 -6.06 19.04 6.95
N LEU A 95 -7.35 19.34 6.99
CA LEU A 95 -8.04 19.73 8.22
C LEU A 95 -7.89 18.65 9.31
N GLY A 96 -8.12 17.39 8.97
CA GLY A 96 -7.98 16.28 9.91
C GLY A 96 -6.54 16.14 10.42
N PHE A 97 -5.55 16.25 9.54
CA PHE A 97 -4.15 16.22 9.94
C PHE A 97 -3.83 17.38 10.90
N ASP A 98 -4.11 18.62 10.50
CA ASP A 98 -3.78 19.82 11.30
C ASP A 98 -4.53 19.84 12.65
N THR A 99 -5.69 19.18 12.76
CA THR A 99 -6.46 19.11 14.01
C THR A 99 -5.91 18.05 14.97
N TYR A 100 -5.33 16.97 14.46
CA TYR A 100 -5.00 15.78 15.25
C TYR A 100 -3.53 15.36 15.19
N GLU A 101 -2.64 16.13 14.54
CA GLU A 101 -1.24 15.75 14.36
C GLU A 101 -0.49 15.51 15.68
N ASP A 102 -0.78 16.30 16.72
CA ASP A 102 -0.19 16.17 18.05
C ASP A 102 -0.63 14.89 18.81
N GLN A 103 -1.69 14.23 18.35
CA GLN A 103 -2.21 12.99 18.96
C GLN A 103 -1.60 11.73 18.34
N LEU A 104 -0.73 11.88 17.33
CA LEU A 104 -0.11 10.76 16.63
C LEU A 104 1.06 10.19 17.45
N VAL A 105 0.77 9.16 18.25
CA VAL A 105 1.77 8.49 19.09
C VAL A 105 2.50 7.39 18.33
N ASP A 106 3.82 7.30 18.55
CA ASP A 106 4.66 6.24 18.00
C ASP A 106 4.27 4.85 18.55
N ILE A 107 3.82 3.96 17.65
CA ILE A 107 3.48 2.56 17.97
C ILE A 107 4.74 1.69 18.04
N ILE A 108 5.72 1.97 17.17
CA ILE A 108 6.96 1.21 17.09
C ILE A 108 7.95 1.76 18.13
N PRO A 109 8.51 0.91 19.01
CA PRO A 109 9.52 1.33 19.98
C PRO A 109 10.68 2.09 19.33
N GLN A 110 11.16 3.13 20.01
CA GLN A 110 12.22 4.01 19.51
C GLN A 110 13.47 3.23 19.05
N SER A 111 13.89 2.23 19.82
CA SER A 111 15.05 1.38 19.48
C SER A 111 14.90 0.67 18.13
N LEU A 112 13.69 0.22 17.77
CA LEU A 112 13.43 -0.40 16.47
C LEU A 112 13.37 0.65 15.36
N ARG A 113 12.80 1.82 15.62
CA ARG A 113 12.79 2.92 14.64
C ARG A 113 14.20 3.37 14.29
N GLU A 114 15.08 3.53 15.27
CA GLU A 114 16.48 3.88 15.07
C GLU A 114 17.22 2.79 14.30
N LYS A 115 17.10 1.53 14.75
CA LYS A 115 17.75 0.37 14.10
C LYS A 115 17.36 0.22 12.64
N TYR A 116 16.08 0.38 12.32
CA TYR A 116 15.56 0.18 10.96
C TYR A 116 15.41 1.48 10.17
N ARG A 117 15.81 2.63 10.72
CA ARG A 117 15.67 3.97 10.11
C ARG A 117 14.23 4.24 9.67
N LEU A 118 13.29 4.02 10.57
CA LEU A 118 11.86 4.26 10.37
C LEU A 118 11.48 5.66 10.84
N GLU A 119 10.44 6.21 10.26
CA GLU A 119 9.92 7.53 10.63
C GLU A 119 9.10 7.46 11.92
N SER A 120 8.87 8.62 12.54
CA SER A 120 7.82 8.73 13.54
C SER A 120 6.45 8.47 12.89
N PHE A 121 5.45 8.12 13.70
CA PHE A 121 4.09 7.93 13.19
C PHE A 121 3.55 9.23 12.62
N HIS A 122 3.79 10.35 13.30
CA HIS A 122 3.50 11.69 12.80
C HIS A 122 4.06 11.93 11.38
N ASP A 123 5.38 11.77 11.21
CA ASP A 123 6.03 12.04 9.93
C ASP A 123 5.58 11.06 8.84
N THR A 124 5.29 9.82 9.23
CA THR A 124 4.76 8.81 8.31
C THR A 124 3.42 9.25 7.73
N ILE A 125 2.48 9.70 8.58
CA ILE A 125 1.17 10.20 8.12
C ILE A 125 1.36 11.45 7.26
N LYS A 126 2.17 12.41 7.73
CA LYS A 126 2.46 13.63 6.98
C LYS A 126 3.00 13.33 5.59
N ASN A 127 4.03 12.50 5.48
CA ASN A 127 4.71 12.23 4.21
C ASN A 127 3.91 11.31 3.25
N ILE A 128 2.90 10.58 3.74
CA ILE A 128 1.95 9.86 2.86
C ILE A 128 0.97 10.84 2.20
N HIS A 129 0.50 11.84 2.94
CA HIS A 129 -0.55 12.76 2.49
C HIS A 129 -0.02 14.06 1.86
N PHE A 130 1.13 14.54 2.33
CA PHE A 130 1.75 15.81 1.97
C PHE A 130 3.28 15.62 1.78
N PRO A 131 3.73 14.77 0.84
CA PRO A 131 5.16 14.52 0.67
C PRO A 131 5.91 15.74 0.14
N ASP A 132 7.01 16.09 0.80
CA ASP A 132 7.96 17.09 0.29
C ASP A 132 8.78 16.55 -0.89
N SER A 133 8.92 15.22 -1.01
CA SER A 133 9.63 14.57 -2.11
C SER A 133 9.17 13.12 -2.34
N PRO A 134 9.49 12.50 -3.50
CA PRO A 134 9.19 11.09 -3.74
C PRO A 134 9.96 10.17 -2.79
N ILE A 135 11.14 10.63 -2.34
CA ILE A 135 11.97 9.91 -1.37
C ILE A 135 11.28 9.89 0.00
N ALA A 136 10.72 11.04 0.43
CA ALA A 136 9.95 11.13 1.66
C ALA A 136 8.72 10.21 1.63
N ALA A 137 7.94 10.26 0.55
CA ALA A 137 6.80 9.36 0.36
C ALA A 137 7.21 7.88 0.45
N LYS A 138 8.30 7.50 -0.22
CA LYS A 138 8.81 6.11 -0.21
C LYS A 138 9.22 5.66 1.20
N LYS A 139 9.85 6.54 1.97
CA LYS A 139 10.26 6.28 3.36
C LYS A 139 9.03 6.11 4.26
N ALA A 140 8.02 6.95 4.08
CA ALA A 140 6.75 6.86 4.81
C ALA A 140 6.02 5.55 4.52
N PHE A 141 5.87 5.18 3.24
CA PHE A 141 5.29 3.89 2.87
C PHE A 141 6.08 2.69 3.39
N ARG A 142 7.41 2.78 3.46
CA ARG A 142 8.25 1.74 4.08
C ARG A 142 7.94 1.61 5.57
N THR A 143 7.85 2.73 6.29
CA THR A 143 7.50 2.75 7.72
C THR A 143 6.09 2.21 7.96
N ALA A 144 5.10 2.63 7.16
CA ALA A 144 3.72 2.16 7.27
C ALA A 144 3.61 0.64 7.05
N LYS A 145 4.27 0.11 6.01
CA LYS A 145 4.33 -1.35 5.76
C LYS A 145 4.97 -2.09 6.93
N PHE A 146 6.09 -1.58 7.44
CA PHE A 146 6.74 -2.18 8.61
C PHE A 146 5.81 -2.18 9.83
N MET A 147 5.14 -1.06 10.10
CA MET A 147 4.22 -0.91 11.22
C MET A 147 3.05 -1.89 11.14
N GLU A 148 2.47 -2.07 9.96
CA GLU A 148 1.39 -3.04 9.71
C GLU A 148 1.87 -4.47 10.02
N PHE A 149 3.02 -4.88 9.48
CA PHE A 149 3.61 -6.19 9.75
C PHE A 149 4.00 -6.37 11.22
N PHE A 150 4.50 -5.32 11.86
CA PHE A 150 4.86 -5.33 13.29
C PHE A 150 3.62 -5.57 14.15
N LEU A 151 2.55 -4.81 13.92
CA LEU A 151 1.28 -4.97 14.62
C LEU A 151 0.66 -6.36 14.39
N PHE A 152 0.70 -6.85 13.17
CA PHE A 152 0.26 -8.22 12.85
C PHE A 152 1.08 -9.26 13.63
N SER A 153 2.40 -9.14 13.59
CA SER A 153 3.31 -10.07 14.27
C SER A 153 3.14 -10.05 15.79
N MET A 154 2.94 -8.86 16.37
CA MET A 154 2.65 -8.69 17.80
C MET A 154 1.32 -9.35 18.19
N LYS A 155 0.27 -9.21 17.38
CA LYS A 155 -1.01 -9.90 17.60
C LYS A 155 -0.83 -11.42 17.55
N VAL A 156 -0.12 -11.94 16.55
CA VAL A 156 0.18 -13.39 16.45
C VAL A 156 0.98 -13.86 17.66
N GLN A 157 1.95 -13.08 18.11
CA GLN A 157 2.76 -13.43 19.28
C GLN A 157 1.93 -13.43 20.56
N LEU A 158 1.04 -12.46 20.74
CA LEU A 158 0.11 -12.42 21.87
C LEU A 158 -0.81 -13.64 21.87
N LEU A 159 -1.40 -14.00 20.71
CA LEU A 159 -2.22 -15.20 20.57
C LEU A 159 -1.43 -16.48 20.91
N LYS A 160 -0.20 -16.60 20.41
CA LYS A 160 0.67 -17.73 20.76
C LYS A 160 0.93 -17.79 22.26
N GLN A 161 1.16 -16.66 22.92
CA GLN A 161 1.39 -16.63 24.36
C GLN A 161 0.14 -16.99 25.16
N THR A 162 -1.05 -16.56 24.72
CA THR A 162 -2.31 -16.90 25.40
C THR A 162 -2.68 -18.37 25.26
N HIS A 163 -2.32 -19.01 24.14
CA HIS A 163 -2.59 -20.43 23.87
C HIS A 163 -1.48 -21.38 24.34
N ARG A 164 -0.24 -20.90 24.51
CA ARG A 164 0.87 -21.70 25.09
C ARG A 164 0.82 -21.75 26.63
N LYS A 165 -0.36 -21.94 27.19
CA LYS A 165 -0.46 -22.25 28.62
C LYS A 165 -0.05 -23.70 28.83
N PRO A 166 0.82 -24.00 29.81
CA PRO A 166 1.13 -25.38 30.14
C PRO A 166 -0.15 -26.12 30.52
N ASP A 167 -0.39 -27.22 29.82
CA ASP A 167 -1.48 -28.14 30.10
C ASP A 167 -0.89 -29.56 30.09
N PRO A 168 -0.70 -30.18 31.27
CA PRO A 168 -0.22 -31.55 31.36
C PRO A 168 -1.10 -32.55 30.61
N GLU A 169 -2.41 -32.29 30.45
CA GLU A 169 -3.35 -33.17 29.76
C GLU A 169 -3.19 -33.11 28.24
N ALA A 170 -2.57 -32.04 27.71
CA ALA A 170 -2.27 -31.91 26.28
C ALA A 170 -1.14 -32.85 25.81
N LYS A 171 -0.36 -33.42 26.73
CA LYS A 171 0.75 -34.31 26.39
C LYS A 171 0.23 -35.67 25.93
N ILE A 172 0.54 -36.03 24.68
CA ILE A 172 0.21 -37.33 24.10
C ILE A 172 1.49 -38.16 23.99
N THR A 173 1.52 -39.30 24.69
CA THR A 173 2.56 -40.32 24.51
C THR A 173 2.15 -41.30 23.43
N TYR A 174 3.07 -41.70 22.58
CA TYR A 174 2.84 -42.67 21.50
C TYR A 174 3.67 -43.94 21.70
N ASP A 175 3.20 -45.06 21.16
CA ASP A 175 3.96 -46.31 21.10
C ASP A 175 4.80 -46.35 19.82
N SER A 176 6.13 -46.34 19.97
CA SER A 176 7.04 -46.42 18.83
C SER A 176 6.87 -47.72 18.03
N LYS A 177 6.50 -48.83 18.68
CA LYS A 177 6.30 -50.12 17.99
C LYS A 177 5.09 -50.10 17.07
N LEU A 178 4.03 -49.42 17.47
CA LEU A 178 2.84 -49.24 16.62
C LEU A 178 3.19 -48.44 15.37
N LEU A 179 3.95 -47.36 15.54
CA LEU A 179 4.41 -46.50 14.44
C LEU A 179 5.33 -47.27 13.47
N ASP A 180 6.26 -48.09 14.00
CA ASP A 180 7.13 -48.96 13.21
C ASP A 180 6.32 -49.99 12.42
N THR A 181 5.33 -50.61 13.07
CA THR A 181 4.44 -51.60 12.43
C THR A 181 3.62 -50.97 11.30
N PHE A 182 3.04 -49.78 11.54
CA PHE A 182 2.33 -49.03 10.51
C PHE A 182 3.24 -48.68 9.33
N THR A 183 4.46 -48.22 9.61
CA THR A 183 5.45 -47.87 8.58
C THR A 183 5.81 -49.08 7.72
N GLN A 184 5.94 -50.28 8.31
CA GLN A 184 6.22 -51.52 7.58
C GLN A 184 5.05 -52.00 6.70
N GLN A 185 3.81 -51.62 7.00
CA GLN A 185 2.64 -51.96 6.19
C GLN A 185 2.47 -51.09 4.94
N LEU A 186 3.19 -49.96 4.86
CA LEU A 186 3.13 -49.08 3.69
C LEU A 186 3.78 -49.76 2.48
N LYS A 187 3.10 -49.69 1.33
CA LYS A 187 3.61 -50.21 0.04
C LYS A 187 4.70 -49.33 -0.58
N PHE A 188 5.21 -48.36 0.16
CA PHE A 188 6.20 -47.39 -0.27
C PHE A 188 7.03 -46.92 0.93
N LYS A 189 8.22 -46.39 0.67
CA LYS A 189 9.06 -45.78 1.70
C LYS A 189 8.69 -44.32 1.89
N LEU A 190 8.60 -43.86 3.13
CA LEU A 190 8.48 -42.44 3.43
C LEU A 190 9.71 -41.68 2.92
N THR A 191 9.50 -40.48 2.40
CA THR A 191 10.59 -39.58 2.04
C THR A 191 11.24 -38.99 3.29
N ASP A 192 12.48 -38.53 3.18
CA ASP A 192 13.20 -37.90 4.30
C ASP A 192 12.41 -36.71 4.88
N SER A 193 11.76 -35.93 4.03
CA SER A 193 10.88 -34.84 4.44
C SER A 193 9.66 -35.33 5.22
N GLN A 194 9.03 -36.43 4.82
CA GLN A 194 7.89 -37.00 5.55
C GLN A 194 8.34 -37.55 6.91
N GLN A 195 9.45 -38.27 6.97
CA GLN A 195 10.00 -38.78 8.23
C GLN A 195 10.35 -37.65 9.21
N LYS A 196 10.99 -36.59 8.71
CA LYS A 196 11.29 -35.39 9.49
C LYS A 196 10.02 -34.77 10.06
N VAL A 197 8.99 -34.57 9.24
CA VAL A 197 7.74 -33.92 9.67
C VAL A 197 6.96 -34.79 10.65
N VAL A 198 6.95 -36.11 10.49
CA VAL A 198 6.38 -37.03 11.49
C VAL A 198 7.11 -36.88 12.82
N GLY A 199 8.44 -36.87 12.82
CA GLY A 199 9.23 -36.64 14.03
C GLY A 199 8.94 -35.30 14.70
N GLU A 200 8.79 -34.23 13.93
CA GLU A 200 8.39 -32.91 14.44
C GLU A 200 6.99 -32.91 15.06
N ILE A 201 6.02 -33.58 14.43
CA ILE A 201 4.65 -33.71 14.96
C ILE A 201 4.67 -34.49 16.28
N LEU A 202 5.34 -35.65 16.31
CA LEU A 202 5.42 -36.47 17.52
C LEU A 202 6.14 -35.75 18.67
N ALA A 203 7.19 -34.98 18.35
CA ALA A 203 7.91 -34.17 19.33
C ALA A 203 7.03 -33.05 19.90
N ASP A 204 6.23 -32.38 19.06
CA ASP A 204 5.29 -31.35 19.48
C ASP A 204 4.15 -31.94 20.33
N MET A 205 3.57 -33.08 19.94
CA MET A 205 2.51 -33.80 20.69
C MET A 205 2.98 -34.28 22.07
N ALA A 206 4.28 -34.58 22.22
CA ALA A 206 4.87 -35.01 23.48
C ALA A 206 5.13 -33.87 24.48
N GLN A 207 4.93 -32.61 24.08
CA GLN A 207 5.07 -31.45 24.98
C GLN A 207 3.82 -31.25 25.84
N PRO A 208 3.94 -30.67 27.05
CA PRO A 208 2.79 -30.32 27.90
C PRO A 208 2.16 -28.97 27.47
N ILE A 209 1.97 -28.77 26.17
CA ILE A 209 1.31 -27.62 25.55
C ILE A 209 0.60 -28.07 24.27
N GLU A 210 -0.51 -27.42 23.92
CA GLU A 210 -1.25 -27.73 22.69
C GLU A 210 -0.38 -27.53 21.43
N MET A 211 -0.28 -28.59 20.60
CA MET A 211 0.36 -28.51 19.29
C MET A 211 -0.52 -27.73 18.31
N ASN A 212 -0.01 -26.61 17.80
CA ASN A 212 -0.65 -25.80 16.77
C ASN A 212 0.21 -25.78 15.49
N ARG A 213 0.21 -26.90 14.76
CA ARG A 213 1.03 -27.11 13.55
C ARG A 213 0.17 -27.18 12.30
N LEU A 214 0.62 -26.50 11.24
CA LEU A 214 0.03 -26.59 9.90
C LEU A 214 0.91 -27.49 9.02
N LEU A 215 0.39 -28.66 8.63
CA LEU A 215 1.06 -29.55 7.68
C LEU A 215 0.82 -29.05 6.24
N GLN A 216 1.85 -28.48 5.62
CA GLN A 216 1.80 -28.00 4.23
C GLN A 216 2.63 -28.87 3.28
N GLY A 217 2.17 -28.96 2.03
CA GLY A 217 2.83 -29.66 0.94
C GLY A 217 1.95 -29.73 -0.30
N ASP A 218 2.54 -29.97 -1.46
CA ASP A 218 1.83 -30.02 -2.75
C ASP A 218 0.84 -31.18 -2.84
N VAL A 219 -0.06 -31.14 -3.84
CA VAL A 219 -0.96 -32.26 -4.12
C VAL A 219 -0.13 -33.50 -4.45
N GLY A 220 -0.43 -34.63 -3.79
CA GLY A 220 0.32 -35.87 -3.96
C GLY A 220 1.58 -36.01 -3.08
N SER A 221 1.95 -35.01 -2.27
CA SER A 221 3.15 -35.07 -1.42
C SER A 221 3.06 -36.02 -0.21
N GLY A 222 1.96 -36.78 -0.07
CA GLY A 222 1.75 -37.72 1.02
C GLY A 222 1.38 -37.09 2.37
N LYS A 223 0.77 -35.91 2.41
CA LYS A 223 0.27 -35.30 3.66
C LYS A 223 -0.65 -36.25 4.45
N THR A 224 -1.45 -37.06 3.76
CA THR A 224 -2.37 -38.02 4.37
C THR A 224 -1.65 -39.09 5.19
N VAL A 225 -0.52 -39.63 4.71
CA VAL A 225 0.21 -40.65 5.48
C VAL A 225 0.86 -40.03 6.71
N VAL A 226 1.39 -38.81 6.61
CA VAL A 226 1.95 -38.07 7.75
C VAL A 226 0.88 -37.80 8.81
N ALA A 227 -0.33 -37.39 8.40
CA ALA A 227 -1.45 -37.18 9.31
C ALA A 227 -1.93 -38.49 9.95
N ALA A 228 -1.99 -39.59 9.18
CA ALA A 228 -2.38 -40.90 9.69
C ALA A 228 -1.39 -41.44 10.73
N MET A 229 -0.10 -41.13 10.61
CA MET A 229 0.91 -41.52 11.60
C MET A 229 0.81 -40.73 12.92
N ALA A 230 0.11 -39.59 12.91
CA ALA A 230 -0.09 -38.76 14.10
C ALA A 230 -1.38 -39.11 14.86
N ILE A 231 -2.24 -39.97 14.29
CA ILE A 231 -3.49 -40.47 14.90
C ILE A 231 -3.22 -41.83 15.51
#